data_AF-A0A6V8QQX5-F1
#
_entry.id   AF-A0A6V8QQX5-F1
#
_cell.length_a   1.000
_cell.length_b   1.000
_cell.length_c   1.000
_cell.angle_alpha   90.00
_cell.angle_beta   90.00
_cell.angle_gamma   90.00
#
_symmetry.space_group_name_H-M   'P 1'
#
loop_
_entity.id
_entity.type
_entity.pdbx_description
1 polymer ?
#
loop_
_entity_poly.entity_id
_entity_poly.type
_entity_poly.pdbx_seq_one_letter_code
_entity_poly.pdbx_strand_id
1 'polypeptide(L)'
;MPLTPQEYLEWWLTSSLDPLKELTDTETLECTPQQVGFEQTIQRRLRAFDNDVDLREALRLHVKRLSFRKVSDLSVNPRNKLRELTLTVFKKPEDGGLDPKGVMQGLSELNIVELRRRRLVAETPLTFKPNHPAFGSAAMIQELNKKATEKFGQFHMGFRASMVLEELKQQRATRKPSVEIMAVVNALFPAHDLLKNSEDVSLVPYTEAFLFCVRFTILCHLLGENPSNEKQQALIQEKLFIWCSLPKYQQAYKAFTQYIEEFKTIETLCFNVLQLAQNRSVRRRSGSSRSSFSPNSVVMVKSILKGSPQSPREVEDPAESRRSASPEFVASAPPVPNPLLKGLPGREVSPSKTDGAAFAFDDPSAPKLRVEHTSTLSKTIFDQHPLAKDLNLDSREKAQLGLLLPKQKNCRKF
;
A
#
# COMPACT_ATOMS: atom_id res chain seq x y z
N MET A 1 -10.86 2.13 14.46
CA MET A 1 -9.49 2.22 13.97
C MET A 1 -8.77 0.92 14.33
N PRO A 2 -7.78 0.46 13.54
CA PRO A 2 -6.84 -0.58 14.03
C PRO A 2 -6.13 -0.11 15.32
N LEU A 3 -5.53 -1.02 16.08
CA LEU A 3 -4.64 -0.61 17.16
C LEU A 3 -3.48 0.23 16.62
N THR A 4 -3.09 1.22 17.41
CA THR A 4 -1.91 2.01 17.10
C THR A 4 -0.64 1.21 17.41
N PRO A 5 0.48 1.49 16.73
CA PRO A 5 1.77 0.91 17.09
C PRO A 5 2.13 1.15 18.56
N GLN A 6 1.76 2.31 19.12
CA GLN A 6 2.00 2.62 20.53
C GLN A 6 1.22 1.70 21.47
N GLU A 7 -0.05 1.42 21.17
CA GLU A 7 -0.88 0.52 21.98
C GLU A 7 -0.37 -0.92 21.91
N TYR A 8 0.07 -1.39 20.73
CA TYR A 8 0.73 -2.70 20.63
C TYR A 8 2.01 -2.75 21.46
N LEU A 9 2.85 -1.70 21.40
CA LEU A 9 4.10 -1.65 22.13
C LEU A 9 3.86 -1.68 23.65
N GLU A 10 2.89 -0.89 24.14
CA GLU A 10 2.51 -0.87 25.54
C GLU A 10 2.04 -2.26 26.00
N TRP A 11 1.19 -2.93 25.22
CA TRP A 11 0.71 -4.27 25.56
C TRP A 11 1.85 -5.29 25.64
N TRP A 12 2.76 -5.29 24.66
CA TRP A 12 3.91 -6.20 24.65
C TRP A 12 4.85 -5.98 25.84
N LEU A 13 5.10 -4.72 26.21
CA LEU A 13 6.03 -4.39 27.30
C LEU A 13 5.43 -4.54 28.70
N THR A 14 4.10 -4.56 28.83
CA THR A 14 3.42 -4.61 30.14
C THR A 14 2.71 -5.92 30.40
N SER A 15 1.88 -6.38 29.47
CA SER A 15 0.94 -7.49 29.68
C SER A 15 1.44 -8.81 29.10
N SER A 16 2.31 -8.76 28.10
CA SER A 16 2.75 -9.93 27.33
C SER A 16 4.27 -10.00 27.18
N LEU A 17 5.00 -9.51 28.20
CA LEU A 17 6.46 -9.50 28.19
C LEU A 17 7.03 -10.92 28.34
N ASP A 18 6.42 -11.77 29.16
CA ASP A 18 6.97 -13.10 29.44
C ASP A 18 6.94 -14.03 28.21
N PRO A 19 5.85 -14.11 27.42
CA PRO A 19 5.88 -14.82 26.13
C PRO A 19 6.95 -14.28 25.17
N LEU A 20 7.24 -12.98 25.19
CA LEU A 20 8.32 -12.40 24.38
C LEU A 20 9.71 -12.80 24.88
N LYS A 21 9.91 -12.91 26.20
CA LYS A 21 11.16 -13.42 26.77
C LYS A 21 11.40 -14.84 26.29
N GLU A 22 10.40 -15.71 26.38
CA GLU A 22 10.50 -17.10 25.89
C GLU A 22 10.79 -17.16 24.39
N LEU A 23 10.12 -16.34 23.58
CA LEU A 23 10.37 -16.26 22.14
C LEU A 23 11.84 -15.90 21.82
N THR A 24 12.40 -14.97 22.60
CA THR A 24 13.75 -14.40 22.38
C THR A 24 14.85 -15.08 23.20
N ASP A 25 14.50 -16.13 23.95
CA ASP A 25 15.44 -16.86 24.78
C ASP A 25 16.33 -17.78 23.93
N THR A 26 17.64 -17.56 24.02
CA THR A 26 18.64 -18.38 23.33
C THR A 26 18.96 -19.68 24.06
N GLU A 27 18.70 -19.77 25.38
CA GLU A 27 19.03 -20.95 26.19
C GLU A 27 18.07 -22.11 25.91
N THR A 28 16.82 -21.80 25.55
CA THR A 28 15.82 -22.80 25.15
C THR A 28 15.98 -23.29 23.71
N LEU A 29 16.96 -22.77 22.96
CA LEU A 29 17.21 -23.24 21.59
C LEU A 29 17.96 -24.57 21.62
N GLU A 30 17.36 -25.58 21.00
CA GLU A 30 17.98 -26.91 20.82
C GLU A 30 19.18 -26.90 19.87
N CYS A 31 19.42 -25.78 19.17
CA CYS A 31 20.46 -25.67 18.16
C CYS A 31 21.16 -24.31 18.16
N THR A 32 22.45 -24.31 17.83
CA THR A 32 23.24 -23.09 17.69
C THR A 32 23.10 -22.47 16.30
N PRO A 33 23.39 -21.17 16.13
CA PRO A 33 23.24 -20.50 14.84
C PRO A 33 24.04 -21.11 13.67
N GLN A 34 25.11 -21.86 13.93
CA GLN A 34 25.92 -22.51 12.91
C GLN A 34 25.41 -23.90 12.52
N GLN A 35 24.45 -24.45 13.27
CA GLN A 35 23.93 -25.78 13.01
C GLN A 35 22.87 -25.76 11.91
N VAL A 36 22.88 -26.81 11.09
CA VAL A 36 21.82 -27.06 10.11
C VAL A 36 20.51 -27.24 10.87
N GLY A 37 19.46 -26.51 10.47
CA GLY A 37 18.17 -26.56 11.16
C GLY A 37 17.84 -25.30 11.98
N PHE A 38 18.81 -24.42 12.23
CA PHE A 38 18.61 -23.21 13.05
C PHE A 38 17.46 -22.34 12.55
N GLU A 39 17.47 -21.99 11.26
CA GLU A 39 16.40 -21.19 10.64
C GLU A 39 15.04 -21.90 10.74
N GLN A 40 14.99 -23.23 10.53
CA GLN A 40 13.76 -24.01 10.64
C GLN A 40 13.23 -24.08 12.08
N THR A 41 14.11 -24.11 13.07
CA THR A 41 13.75 -24.07 14.50
C THR A 41 13.17 -22.71 14.87
N ILE A 42 13.81 -21.61 14.48
CA ILE A 42 13.27 -20.26 14.71
C ILE A 42 11.95 -20.06 13.98
N GLN A 43 11.83 -20.57 12.75
CA GLN A 43 10.60 -20.49 11.98
C GLN A 43 9.45 -21.19 12.68
N ARG A 44 9.68 -22.42 13.19
CA ARG A 44 8.67 -23.16 13.98
C ARG A 44 8.31 -22.43 15.26
N ARG A 45 9.30 -21.91 15.99
CA ARG A 45 9.09 -21.15 17.22
C ARG A 45 8.22 -19.91 16.98
N LEU A 46 8.55 -19.10 15.97
CA LEU A 46 7.76 -17.91 15.65
C LEU A 46 6.34 -18.27 15.19
N ARG A 47 6.17 -19.34 14.40
CA ARG A 47 4.83 -19.81 14.01
C ARG A 47 4.00 -20.26 15.20
N ALA A 48 4.61 -20.96 16.17
CA ALA A 48 3.92 -21.37 17.39
C ALA A 48 3.47 -20.13 18.17
N PHE A 49 4.37 -19.15 18.36
CA PHE A 49 4.09 -17.88 19.02
C PHE A 49 2.97 -17.08 18.33
N ASP A 50 2.99 -16.98 17.00
CA ASP A 50 1.99 -16.21 16.24
C ASP A 50 0.60 -16.86 16.20
N ASN A 51 0.58 -18.18 16.36
CA ASN A 51 -0.63 -18.99 16.37
C ASN A 51 -1.08 -19.41 17.76
N ASP A 52 -0.45 -18.87 18.81
CA ASP A 52 -0.89 -19.03 20.18
C ASP A 52 -2.29 -18.43 20.34
N VAL A 53 -3.25 -19.30 20.65
CA VAL A 53 -4.67 -18.95 20.79
C VAL A 53 -4.90 -18.12 22.04
N ASP A 54 -4.22 -18.43 23.13
CA ASP A 54 -4.38 -17.76 24.42
C ASP A 54 -3.79 -16.34 24.36
N LEU A 55 -2.61 -16.19 23.76
CA LEU A 55 -1.98 -14.90 23.52
C LEU A 55 -2.85 -14.01 22.62
N ARG A 56 -3.42 -14.60 21.56
CA ARG A 56 -4.32 -13.88 20.64
C ARG A 56 -5.60 -13.44 21.33
N GLU A 57 -6.19 -14.28 22.18
CA GLU A 57 -7.41 -13.93 22.89
C GLU A 57 -7.16 -12.90 24.01
N ALA A 58 -6.04 -13.01 24.72
CA ALA A 58 -5.59 -12.00 25.68
C ALA A 58 -5.43 -10.62 25.02
N LEU A 59 -4.83 -10.58 23.83
CA LEU A 59 -4.71 -9.35 23.05
C LEU A 59 -6.10 -8.82 22.65
N ARG A 60 -7.00 -9.67 22.12
CA ARG A 60 -8.38 -9.26 21.79
C ARG A 60 -9.14 -8.69 22.99
N LEU A 61 -9.01 -9.28 24.17
CA LEU A 61 -9.60 -8.75 25.40
C LEU A 61 -9.02 -7.37 25.75
N HIS A 62 -7.72 -7.17 25.55
CA HIS A 62 -7.10 -5.86 25.71
C HIS A 62 -7.66 -4.83 24.70
N VAL A 63 -7.81 -5.21 23.42
CA VAL A 63 -8.43 -4.35 22.39
C VAL A 63 -9.85 -3.95 22.80
N LYS A 64 -10.67 -4.90 23.26
CA LYS A 64 -12.03 -4.63 23.72
C LYS A 64 -12.04 -3.64 24.89
N ARG A 65 -11.08 -3.71 25.82
CA ARG A 65 -10.98 -2.71 26.91
C ARG A 65 -10.64 -1.32 26.39
N LEU A 66 -9.77 -1.23 25.38
CA LEU A 66 -9.40 0.04 24.76
C LEU A 66 -10.54 0.66 23.94
N SER A 67 -11.40 -0.14 23.28
CA SER A 67 -12.49 0.39 22.46
C SER A 67 -13.55 1.14 23.27
N PHE A 68 -13.70 0.84 24.57
CA PHE A 68 -14.55 1.63 25.47
C PHE A 68 -13.98 3.02 25.79
N ARG A 69 -12.68 3.26 25.57
CA ARG A 69 -12.09 4.59 25.67
C ARG A 69 -12.33 5.32 24.35
N LYS A 70 -13.39 6.13 24.33
CA LYS A 70 -13.78 6.93 23.16
C LYS A 70 -12.68 7.94 22.83
N VAL A 71 -11.92 7.69 21.76
CA VAL A 71 -11.02 8.70 21.19
C VAL A 71 -11.87 9.61 20.31
N SER A 72 -12.20 10.79 20.84
CA SER A 72 -12.84 11.87 20.08
C SER A 72 -11.82 12.48 19.11
N ASP A 73 -11.64 11.89 17.93
CA ASP A 73 -10.92 12.56 16.84
C ASP A 73 -11.87 13.45 16.06
N LEU A 74 -12.21 14.58 16.66
CA LEU A 74 -12.92 15.67 15.99
C LEU A 74 -11.97 16.87 15.85
N SER A 75 -11.77 17.29 14.60
CA SER A 75 -11.28 18.61 14.15
C SER A 75 -9.81 18.82 13.80
N VAL A 76 -8.95 17.81 13.66
CA VAL A 76 -7.61 18.07 13.10
C VAL A 76 -7.68 18.12 11.56
N ASN A 77 -7.19 19.22 10.97
CA ASN A 77 -7.08 19.37 9.52
C ASN A 77 -6.00 18.40 8.98
N PRO A 78 -6.35 17.47 8.07
CA PRO A 78 -5.44 16.42 7.60
C PRO A 78 -4.25 17.00 6.85
N ARG A 79 -4.42 18.11 6.12
CA ARG A 79 -3.33 18.78 5.40
C ARG A 79 -2.30 19.37 6.37
N ASN A 80 -2.77 20.01 7.45
CA ASN A 80 -1.89 20.57 8.47
C ASN A 80 -1.13 19.45 9.19
N LYS A 81 -1.82 18.35 9.52
CA LYS A 81 -1.21 17.20 10.16
C LYS A 81 -0.14 16.52 9.27
N LEU A 82 -0.42 16.33 7.99
CA LEU A 82 0.57 15.82 7.03
C LEU A 82 1.81 16.73 6.95
N ARG A 83 1.61 18.05 6.92
CA ARG A 83 2.71 19.03 6.92
C ARG A 83 3.52 18.97 8.22
N GLU A 84 2.86 18.93 9.37
CA GLU A 84 3.50 18.78 10.68
C GLU A 84 4.40 17.53 10.71
N LEU A 85 3.88 16.39 10.26
CA LEU A 85 4.60 15.13 10.20
C LEU A 85 5.86 15.20 9.32
N THR A 86 5.80 15.91 8.19
CA THR A 86 6.99 16.12 7.33
C THR A 86 8.09 16.97 7.96
N LEU A 87 7.77 17.76 8.98
CA LEU A 87 8.71 18.66 9.65
C LEU A 87 9.26 18.08 10.96
N THR A 88 8.48 17.22 11.61
CA THR A 88 8.74 16.76 12.98
C THR A 88 9.23 15.31 13.03
N VAL A 89 8.56 14.39 12.33
CA VAL A 89 8.79 12.94 12.47
C VAL A 89 9.43 12.33 11.23
N PHE A 90 8.82 12.53 10.07
CA PHE A 90 9.28 12.00 8.79
C PHE A 90 9.92 13.12 8.00
N LYS A 91 11.14 13.52 8.37
CA LYS A 91 11.84 14.65 7.74
C LYS A 91 12.49 14.23 6.43
N LYS A 92 12.89 15.21 5.63
CA LYS A 92 13.72 14.93 4.46
C LYS A 92 14.98 14.16 4.88
N PRO A 93 15.52 13.27 4.05
CA PRO A 93 16.76 12.56 4.35
C PRO A 93 17.91 13.52 4.73
N GLU A 94 17.96 14.69 4.09
CA GLU A 94 18.98 15.71 4.32
C GLU A 94 18.77 16.46 5.65
N ASP A 95 17.54 16.49 6.17
CA ASP A 95 17.14 17.20 7.40
C ASP A 95 17.14 16.27 8.63
N GLY A 96 17.93 15.19 8.59
CA GLY A 96 18.04 14.20 9.67
C GLY A 96 17.08 13.00 9.56
N GLY A 97 16.25 12.94 8.51
CA GLY A 97 15.42 11.78 8.21
C GLY A 97 14.37 11.46 9.26
N LEU A 98 14.30 10.18 9.66
CA LEU A 98 13.31 9.69 10.61
C LEU A 98 13.69 10.10 12.03
N ASP A 99 12.77 10.71 12.79
CA ASP A 99 12.91 10.90 14.24
C ASP A 99 12.37 9.67 15.00
N PRO A 100 13.22 8.83 15.61
CA PRO A 100 12.79 7.58 16.26
C PRO A 100 11.78 7.77 17.39
N LYS A 101 11.83 8.92 18.08
CA LYS A 101 10.97 9.20 19.24
C LYS A 101 9.51 9.44 18.83
N GLY A 102 9.29 10.09 17.69
CA GLY A 102 7.95 10.43 17.19
C GLY A 102 7.29 9.38 16.33
N VAL A 103 8.00 8.33 15.87
CA VAL A 103 7.50 7.43 14.80
C VAL A 103 6.20 6.72 15.16
N MET A 104 6.10 6.15 16.36
CA MET A 104 4.91 5.38 16.76
C MET A 104 3.65 6.25 16.75
N GLN A 105 3.76 7.47 17.29
CA GLN A 105 2.67 8.45 17.25
C GLN A 105 2.41 8.91 15.82
N GLY A 106 3.44 9.24 15.05
CA GLY A 106 3.29 9.69 13.66
C GLY A 106 2.62 8.66 12.75
N LEU A 107 2.92 7.37 12.91
CA LEU A 107 2.23 6.28 12.20
C LEU A 107 0.74 6.20 12.59
N SER A 108 0.41 6.47 13.85
CA SER A 108 -0.97 6.51 14.33
C SER A 108 -1.75 7.68 13.71
N GLU A 109 -1.12 8.85 13.61
CA GLU A 109 -1.69 10.02 12.96
C GLU A 109 -1.88 9.82 11.45
N LEU A 110 -0.94 9.13 10.79
CA LEU A 110 -1.08 8.74 9.39
C LEU A 110 -2.28 7.81 9.18
N ASN A 111 -2.52 6.86 10.09
CA ASN A 111 -3.69 6.00 10.03
C ASN A 111 -5.00 6.80 10.11
N ILE A 112 -5.07 7.81 10.98
CA ILE A 112 -6.24 8.69 11.11
C ILE A 112 -6.48 9.47 9.80
N VAL A 113 -5.42 10.04 9.22
CA VAL A 113 -5.50 10.79 7.95
C VAL A 113 -5.97 9.89 6.81
N GLU A 114 -5.43 8.67 6.71
CA GLU A 114 -5.81 7.72 5.66
C GLU A 114 -7.24 7.23 5.80
N LEU A 115 -7.71 6.93 7.03
CA LEU A 115 -9.11 6.57 7.27
C LEU A 115 -10.04 7.70 6.83
N ARG A 116 -9.68 8.95 7.13
CA ARG A 116 -10.46 10.12 6.69
C ARG A 116 -10.49 10.23 5.16
N ARG A 117 -9.37 10.02 4.47
CA ARG A 117 -9.31 10.01 3.00
C ARG A 117 -10.26 8.95 2.42
N ARG A 118 -10.18 7.72 2.92
CA ARG A 118 -10.99 6.59 2.46
C ARG A 118 -12.48 6.84 2.69
N ARG A 119 -12.85 7.38 3.86
CA ARG A 119 -14.24 7.78 4.16
C ARG A 119 -14.74 8.86 3.21
N LEU A 120 -13.96 9.91 2.97
CA LEU A 120 -14.33 10.98 2.03
C LEU A 120 -14.62 10.43 0.63
N VAL A 121 -13.76 9.54 0.12
CA VAL A 121 -13.99 8.92 -1.19
C VAL A 121 -15.22 8.01 -1.18
N ALA A 122 -15.43 7.23 -0.11
CA ALA A 122 -16.57 6.33 0.02
C ALA A 122 -17.92 7.09 0.11
N GLU A 123 -17.94 8.25 0.77
CA GLU A 123 -19.12 9.10 0.89
C GLU A 123 -19.38 9.94 -0.37
N THR A 124 -18.38 10.08 -1.25
CA THR A 124 -18.53 10.83 -2.49
C THR A 124 -19.27 9.98 -3.53
N PRO A 125 -20.35 10.48 -4.15
CA PRO A 125 -21.00 9.77 -5.24
C PRO A 125 -20.06 9.72 -6.44
N LEU A 126 -19.68 8.52 -6.90
CA LEU A 126 -18.74 8.34 -8.03
C LEU A 126 -19.38 7.78 -9.29
N THR A 127 -20.68 7.50 -9.27
CA THR A 127 -21.41 6.96 -10.43
C THR A 127 -22.27 8.05 -11.06
N PHE A 128 -21.86 8.51 -12.25
CA PHE A 128 -22.60 9.49 -13.02
C PHE A 128 -22.79 9.05 -14.47
N LYS A 129 -23.78 9.62 -15.15
CA LYS A 129 -23.92 9.47 -16.61
C LYS A 129 -22.83 10.28 -17.32
N PRO A 130 -22.35 9.88 -18.52
CA PRO A 130 -21.31 10.60 -19.26
C PRO A 130 -21.56 12.10 -19.45
N ASN A 131 -22.83 12.49 -19.61
CA ASN A 131 -23.22 13.89 -19.84
C ASN A 131 -23.25 14.73 -18.54
N HIS A 132 -22.91 14.15 -17.39
CA HIS A 132 -22.92 14.86 -16.11
C HIS A 132 -21.59 15.61 -15.90
N PRO A 133 -21.58 16.86 -15.43
CA PRO A 133 -20.35 17.63 -15.22
C PRO A 133 -19.38 16.95 -14.22
N ALA A 134 -19.88 16.14 -13.30
CA ALA A 134 -19.05 15.39 -12.35
C ALA A 134 -18.48 14.07 -12.89
N PHE A 135 -18.83 13.64 -14.11
CA PHE A 135 -18.42 12.33 -14.65
C PHE A 135 -16.90 12.19 -14.76
N GLY A 136 -16.21 13.18 -15.33
CA GLY A 136 -14.74 13.17 -15.45
C GLY A 136 -14.04 13.20 -14.09
N SER A 137 -14.50 14.06 -13.17
CA SER A 137 -13.96 14.14 -11.82
C SER A 137 -14.14 12.84 -11.04
N ALA A 138 -15.26 12.15 -11.19
CA ALA A 138 -15.52 10.88 -10.52
C ALA A 138 -14.56 9.76 -10.97
N ALA A 139 -14.32 9.62 -12.28
CA ALA A 139 -13.35 8.68 -12.81
C ALA A 139 -11.92 9.00 -12.32
N MET A 140 -11.56 10.29 -12.28
CA MET A 140 -10.27 10.74 -11.77
C MET A 140 -10.09 10.43 -10.27
N ILE A 141 -11.14 10.61 -9.46
CA ILE A 141 -11.11 10.26 -8.03
C ILE A 141 -10.86 8.77 -7.85
N GLN A 142 -11.48 7.89 -8.63
CA GLN A 142 -11.27 6.44 -8.51
C GLN A 142 -9.80 6.05 -8.77
N GLU A 143 -9.22 6.58 -9.84
CA GLU A 143 -7.84 6.31 -10.22
C GLU A 143 -6.83 6.90 -9.20
N LEU A 144 -7.05 8.13 -8.77
CA LEU A 144 -6.22 8.75 -7.73
C LEU A 144 -6.36 8.02 -6.39
N ASN A 145 -7.56 7.57 -6.04
CA ASN A 145 -7.80 6.79 -4.83
C ASN A 145 -6.99 5.49 -4.81
N LYS A 146 -6.94 4.77 -5.93
CA LYS A 146 -6.11 3.56 -6.07
C LYS A 146 -4.63 3.89 -5.88
N LYS A 147 -4.11 4.86 -6.63
CA LYS A 147 -2.70 5.30 -6.56
C LYS A 147 -2.29 5.80 -5.17
N ALA A 148 -3.15 6.57 -4.51
CA ALA A 148 -2.90 7.08 -3.18
C ALA A 148 -2.88 5.94 -2.14
N THR A 149 -3.74 4.92 -2.30
CA THR A 149 -3.75 3.74 -1.42
C THR A 149 -2.47 2.92 -1.56
N GLU A 150 -1.98 2.73 -2.79
CA GLU A 150 -0.69 2.05 -3.05
C GLU A 150 0.49 2.83 -2.45
N LYS A 151 0.54 4.15 -2.64
CA LYS A 151 1.58 5.00 -2.04
C LYS A 151 1.52 5.00 -0.52
N PHE A 152 0.31 5.05 0.05
CA PHE A 152 0.11 4.92 1.49
C PHE A 152 0.79 3.67 2.01
N GLY A 153 0.53 2.51 1.41
CA GLY A 153 1.22 1.28 1.80
C GLY A 153 2.74 1.41 1.71
N GLN A 154 3.24 1.89 0.57
CA GLN A 154 4.68 2.02 0.34
C GLN A 154 5.39 2.86 1.41
N PHE A 155 4.95 4.09 1.67
CA PHE A 155 5.65 4.93 2.66
C PHE A 155 5.41 4.45 4.09
N HIS A 156 4.19 3.97 4.38
CA HIS A 156 3.83 3.50 5.72
C HIS A 156 4.72 2.32 6.14
N MET A 157 5.06 1.43 5.21
CA MET A 157 6.05 0.38 5.47
C MET A 157 7.46 0.86 5.53
N GLY A 158 7.86 1.73 4.61
CA GLY A 158 9.24 2.21 4.62
C GLY A 158 9.57 2.93 5.94
N PHE A 159 8.61 3.66 6.52
CA PHE A 159 8.76 4.26 7.85
C PHE A 159 8.85 3.21 8.97
N ARG A 160 7.99 2.18 8.97
CA ARG A 160 8.07 1.06 9.92
C ARG A 160 9.41 0.31 9.83
N ALA A 161 9.84 -0.01 8.61
CA ALA A 161 11.11 -0.69 8.34
C ALA A 161 12.30 0.16 8.79
N SER A 162 12.27 1.47 8.51
CA SER A 162 13.33 2.39 8.92
C SER A 162 13.42 2.47 10.45
N MET A 163 12.30 2.50 11.16
CA MET A 163 12.29 2.47 12.63
C MET A 163 12.90 1.19 13.20
N VAL A 164 12.55 0.02 12.64
CA VAL A 164 13.19 -1.25 13.04
C VAL A 164 14.70 -1.21 12.85
N LEU A 165 15.16 -0.66 11.73
CA LEU A 165 16.60 -0.54 11.47
C LEU A 165 17.29 0.40 12.46
N GLU A 166 16.66 1.50 12.85
CA GLU A 166 17.21 2.38 13.89
C GLU A 166 17.34 1.67 15.25
N GLU A 167 16.40 0.79 15.60
CA GLU A 167 16.52 -0.05 16.80
C GLU A 167 17.63 -1.11 16.69
N LEU A 168 17.88 -1.63 15.49
CA LEU A 168 18.93 -2.63 15.26
C LEU A 168 20.35 -2.04 15.22
N LYS A 169 20.51 -0.80 14.77
CA LYS A 169 21.80 -0.12 14.56
C LYS A 169 22.53 0.29 15.85
N GLN A 170 21.87 0.29 17.00
CA GLN A 170 22.46 0.79 18.25
C GLN A 170 23.74 0.02 18.63
N GLN A 171 24.77 0.77 19.04
CA GLN A 171 26.06 0.22 19.46
C GLN A 171 25.86 -0.83 20.56
N ARG A 172 26.72 -1.86 20.60
CA ARG A 172 26.56 -3.01 21.51
C ARG A 172 26.32 -2.62 22.98
N ALA A 173 26.90 -1.52 23.44
CA ALA A 173 26.77 -1.04 24.83
C ALA A 173 25.43 -0.34 25.13
N THR A 174 24.76 0.22 24.11
CA THR A 174 23.49 0.97 24.26
C THR A 174 22.31 0.26 23.63
N ARG A 175 22.54 -0.89 23.00
CA ARG A 175 21.52 -1.68 22.31
C ARG A 175 20.53 -2.24 23.32
N LYS A 176 19.24 -2.05 23.02
CA LYS A 176 18.16 -2.67 23.77
C LYS A 176 18.26 -4.21 23.76
N PRO A 177 17.79 -4.87 24.82
CA PRO A 177 17.63 -6.34 24.84
C PRO A 177 16.81 -6.85 23.65
N SER A 178 17.09 -8.07 23.19
CA SER A 178 16.35 -8.70 22.06
C SER A 178 14.84 -8.72 22.29
N VAL A 179 14.39 -8.91 23.54
CA VAL A 179 12.97 -8.89 23.92
C VAL A 179 12.31 -7.54 23.65
N GLU A 180 12.99 -6.43 23.95
CA GLU A 180 12.46 -5.07 23.71
C GLU A 180 12.46 -4.74 22.21
N ILE A 181 13.50 -5.15 21.48
CA ILE A 181 13.52 -5.00 20.02
C ILE A 181 12.37 -5.79 19.40
N MET A 182 12.13 -7.02 19.86
CA MET A 182 11.03 -7.84 19.35
C MET A 182 9.65 -7.25 19.71
N ALA A 183 9.50 -6.60 20.87
CA ALA A 183 8.30 -5.84 21.21
C ALA A 183 8.04 -4.70 20.21
N VAL A 184 9.08 -3.93 19.86
CA VAL A 184 9.00 -2.87 18.83
C VAL A 184 8.65 -3.46 17.46
N VAL A 185 9.27 -4.57 17.08
CA VAL A 185 9.00 -5.27 15.81
C VAL A 185 7.55 -5.75 15.76
N ASN A 186 7.03 -6.37 16.82
CA ASN A 186 5.65 -6.84 16.87
C ASN A 186 4.63 -5.68 16.95
N ALA A 187 5.05 -4.49 17.39
CA ALA A 187 4.22 -3.30 17.33
C ALA A 187 4.17 -2.66 15.92
N LEU A 188 5.31 -2.69 15.21
CA LEU A 188 5.42 -2.16 13.85
C LEU A 188 4.93 -3.14 12.78
N PHE A 189 5.04 -4.44 13.03
CA PHE A 189 4.60 -5.51 12.17
C PHE A 189 3.81 -6.51 13.03
N PRO A 190 2.58 -6.17 13.45
CA PRO A 190 1.78 -7.10 14.24
C PRO A 190 1.44 -8.35 13.43
N ALA A 191 1.40 -9.51 14.10
CA ALA A 191 1.02 -10.79 13.46
C ALA A 191 -0.40 -10.74 12.89
N HIS A 192 -1.29 -10.03 13.61
CA HIS A 192 -2.72 -9.95 13.35
C HIS A 192 -3.15 -8.50 13.36
N ASP A 193 -3.93 -8.09 12.35
CA ASP A 193 -4.52 -6.75 12.33
C ASP A 193 -5.85 -6.75 13.11
N LEU A 194 -5.76 -6.52 14.42
CA LEU A 194 -6.95 -6.43 15.26
C LEU A 194 -7.60 -5.05 15.16
N LEU A 195 -8.91 -5.05 14.89
CA LEU A 195 -9.72 -3.85 14.76
C LEU A 195 -10.49 -3.59 16.06
N LYS A 196 -10.61 -2.32 16.44
CA LYS A 196 -11.31 -1.91 17.67
C LYS A 196 -12.83 -2.09 17.57
N ASN A 197 -13.42 -1.85 16.39
CA ASN A 197 -14.85 -1.96 16.11
C ASN A 197 -15.11 -2.75 14.82
N SER A 198 -16.33 -3.30 14.67
CA SER A 198 -16.75 -4.06 13.48
C SER A 198 -16.79 -3.21 12.20
N GLU A 199 -17.07 -1.92 12.32
CA GLU A 199 -17.16 -0.98 11.21
C GLU A 199 -15.79 -0.41 10.76
N ASP A 200 -14.72 -0.82 11.45
CA ASP A 200 -13.39 -0.35 11.12
C ASP A 200 -12.83 -1.08 9.91
N VAL A 201 -11.93 -0.40 9.19
CA VAL A 201 -11.28 -0.94 8.00
C VAL A 201 -9.81 -1.15 8.30
N SER A 202 -9.31 -2.34 7.92
CA SER A 202 -7.88 -2.63 7.95
C SER A 202 -7.11 -1.64 7.08
N LEU A 203 -6.05 -1.08 7.65
CA LEU A 203 -5.08 -0.27 6.93
C LEU A 203 -3.83 -1.04 6.59
N VAL A 204 -3.72 -2.31 7.01
CA VAL A 204 -2.57 -3.17 6.76
C VAL A 204 -2.56 -3.54 5.28
N PRO A 205 -1.59 -3.03 4.49
CA PRO A 205 -1.53 -3.30 3.05
C PRO A 205 -0.95 -4.68 2.70
N TYR A 206 -0.72 -5.57 3.67
CA TYR A 206 0.11 -6.77 3.50
C TYR A 206 -0.56 -8.03 4.00
N THR A 207 -0.10 -9.16 3.47
CA THR A 207 -0.54 -10.48 3.89
C THR A 207 0.14 -10.90 5.19
N GLU A 208 -0.50 -11.79 5.94
CA GLU A 208 0.07 -12.41 7.15
C GLU A 208 1.42 -13.10 6.84
N ALA A 209 1.54 -13.75 5.68
CA ALA A 209 2.77 -14.38 5.23
C ALA A 209 3.92 -13.38 5.07
N PHE A 210 3.64 -12.17 4.56
CA PHE A 210 4.64 -11.12 4.45
C PHE A 210 5.12 -10.63 5.82
N LEU A 211 4.18 -10.39 6.74
CA LEU A 211 4.48 -9.95 8.10
C LEU A 211 5.30 -11.00 8.85
N PHE A 212 4.97 -12.27 8.67
CA PHE A 212 5.74 -13.40 9.18
C PHE A 212 7.18 -13.36 8.63
N CYS A 213 7.38 -13.18 7.33
CA CYS A 213 8.73 -13.12 6.73
C CYS A 213 9.59 -12.00 7.33
N VAL A 214 9.02 -10.81 7.55
CA VAL A 214 9.74 -9.68 8.17
C VAL A 214 10.17 -10.04 9.59
N ARG A 215 9.23 -10.51 10.40
CA ARG A 215 9.48 -10.82 11.82
C ARG A 215 10.41 -12.00 11.99
N PHE A 216 10.27 -13.02 11.16
CA PHE A 216 11.18 -14.16 11.09
C PHE A 216 12.61 -13.71 10.77
N THR A 217 12.77 -12.88 9.74
CA THR A 217 14.09 -12.35 9.34
C THR A 217 14.77 -11.60 10.48
N ILE A 218 14.02 -10.79 11.22
CA ILE A 218 14.53 -10.03 12.36
C ILE A 218 14.84 -10.96 13.54
N LEU A 219 13.92 -11.85 13.91
CA LEU A 219 14.13 -12.79 15.01
C LEU A 219 15.34 -13.69 14.78
N CYS A 220 15.49 -14.24 13.56
CA CYS A 220 16.68 -14.99 13.15
C CYS A 220 17.97 -14.19 13.32
N HIS A 221 17.95 -12.89 13.00
CA HIS A 221 19.10 -12.03 13.23
C HIS A 221 19.36 -11.81 14.72
N LEU A 222 18.32 -11.55 15.53
CA LEU A 222 18.45 -11.32 16.97
C LEU A 222 19.02 -12.52 17.72
N LEU A 223 18.63 -13.73 17.33
CA LEU A 223 19.09 -14.99 17.92
C LEU A 223 20.37 -15.54 17.29
N GLY A 224 20.86 -14.91 16.22
CA GLY A 224 22.06 -15.32 15.51
C GLY A 224 23.35 -14.95 16.24
N GLU A 225 24.48 -15.32 15.66
CA GLU A 225 25.79 -14.97 16.24
C GLU A 225 26.10 -13.49 16.10
N ASN A 226 26.49 -12.87 17.21
CA ASN A 226 27.00 -11.49 17.25
C ASN A 226 26.17 -10.53 16.38
N PRO A 227 24.86 -10.35 16.66
CA PRO A 227 23.95 -9.51 15.87
C PRO A 227 24.43 -8.07 15.70
N SER A 228 25.25 -7.57 16.63
CA SER A 228 25.82 -6.22 16.58
C SER A 228 27.06 -6.10 15.67
N ASN A 229 27.55 -7.18 15.08
CA ASN A 229 28.68 -7.13 14.14
C ASN A 229 28.28 -6.34 12.89
N GLU A 230 29.15 -5.45 12.40
CA GLU A 230 28.95 -4.66 11.18
C GLU A 230 28.54 -5.53 9.97
N LYS A 231 29.17 -6.70 9.81
CA LYS A 231 28.82 -7.63 8.73
C LYS A 231 27.38 -8.14 8.86
N GLN A 232 26.95 -8.44 10.09
CA GLN A 232 25.58 -8.90 10.36
C GLN A 232 24.56 -7.76 10.23
N GLN A 233 24.95 -6.54 10.60
CA GLN A 233 24.15 -5.33 10.42
C GLN A 233 23.94 -4.99 8.94
N ALA A 234 24.96 -5.13 8.10
CA ALA A 234 24.83 -5.00 6.66
C ALA A 234 23.94 -6.09 6.07
N LEU A 235 24.12 -7.35 6.51
CA LEU A 235 23.34 -8.48 6.03
C LEU A 235 21.84 -8.35 6.36
N ILE A 236 21.49 -7.94 7.59
CA ILE A 236 20.08 -7.77 7.96
C ILE A 236 19.42 -6.63 7.19
N GLN A 237 20.13 -5.53 6.93
CA GLN A 237 19.64 -4.46 6.06
C GLN A 237 19.36 -4.98 4.64
N GLU A 238 20.26 -5.79 4.09
CA GLU A 238 20.09 -6.42 2.79
C GLU A 238 18.88 -7.35 2.77
N LYS A 239 18.75 -8.24 3.75
CA LYS A 239 17.60 -9.16 3.86
C LYS A 239 16.27 -8.40 3.98
N LEU A 240 16.21 -7.33 4.76
CA LEU A 240 14.98 -6.55 4.92
C LEU A 240 14.58 -5.80 3.63
N PHE A 241 15.54 -5.18 2.94
CA PHE A 241 15.22 -4.39 1.75
C PHE A 241 15.09 -5.22 0.47
N ILE A 242 15.83 -6.31 0.35
CA ILE A 242 15.83 -7.14 -0.86
C ILE A 242 14.87 -8.32 -0.68
N TRP A 243 15.07 -9.15 0.35
CA TRP A 243 14.28 -10.38 0.49
C TRP A 243 12.86 -10.09 0.97
N CYS A 244 12.72 -9.22 1.98
CA CYS A 244 11.39 -8.77 2.41
C CYS A 244 10.86 -7.61 1.54
N SER A 245 11.59 -7.16 0.52
CA SER A 245 11.16 -6.09 -0.40
C SER A 245 10.66 -4.82 0.32
N LEU A 246 11.21 -4.50 1.50
CA LEU A 246 10.78 -3.32 2.26
C LEU A 246 11.31 -2.04 1.60
N PRO A 247 10.50 -0.97 1.49
CA PRO A 247 10.97 0.29 0.94
C PRO A 247 12.04 0.94 1.84
N LYS A 248 13.12 1.42 1.24
CA LYS A 248 14.10 2.26 1.95
C LYS A 248 13.49 3.61 2.33
N TYR A 249 14.01 4.25 3.37
CA TYR A 249 13.52 5.55 3.85
C TYR A 249 13.39 6.60 2.73
N GLN A 250 14.40 6.73 1.87
CA GLN A 250 14.37 7.70 0.76
C GLN A 250 13.22 7.45 -0.22
N GLN A 251 12.96 6.19 -0.54
CA GLN A 251 11.85 5.81 -1.43
C GLN A 251 10.50 6.05 -0.74
N ALA A 252 10.41 5.70 0.54
CA ALA A 252 9.24 5.94 1.38
C ALA A 252 8.91 7.43 1.47
N TYR A 253 9.91 8.27 1.75
CA TYR A 253 9.74 9.72 1.84
C TYR A 253 9.28 10.34 0.52
N LYS A 254 9.83 9.88 -0.62
CA LYS A 254 9.35 10.29 -1.95
C LYS A 254 7.88 9.90 -2.18
N ALA A 255 7.49 8.68 -1.83
CA ALA A 255 6.09 8.25 -1.94
C ALA A 255 5.18 9.06 -0.99
N PHE A 256 5.66 9.41 0.20
CA PHE A 256 4.94 10.22 1.18
C PHE A 256 4.65 11.63 0.65
N THR A 257 5.66 12.32 0.12
CA THR A 257 5.48 13.66 -0.47
C THR A 257 4.52 13.66 -1.66
N GLN A 258 4.58 12.64 -2.53
CA GLN A 258 3.62 12.47 -3.62
C GLN A 258 2.20 12.21 -3.11
N TYR A 259 2.05 11.37 -2.08
CA TYR A 259 0.76 11.11 -1.46
C TYR A 259 0.12 12.38 -0.90
N ILE A 260 0.91 13.30 -0.32
CA ILE A 260 0.38 14.57 0.22
C ILE A 260 -0.27 15.40 -0.89
N GLU A 261 0.35 15.51 -2.06
CA GLU A 261 -0.22 16.25 -3.19
C GLU A 261 -1.44 15.55 -3.80
N GLU A 262 -1.40 14.22 -3.90
CA GLU A 262 -2.54 13.43 -4.35
C GLU A 262 -3.72 13.53 -3.39
N PHE A 263 -3.49 13.50 -2.08
CA PHE A 263 -4.51 13.69 -1.06
C PHE A 263 -5.21 15.05 -1.24
N LYS A 264 -4.46 16.14 -1.41
CA LYS A 264 -5.02 17.49 -1.65
C LYS A 264 -5.91 17.51 -2.89
N THR A 265 -5.46 16.84 -3.94
CA THR A 265 -6.19 16.75 -5.22
C THR A 265 -7.49 15.96 -5.06
N ILE A 266 -7.42 14.78 -4.43
CA ILE A 266 -8.58 13.92 -4.13
C ILE A 266 -9.60 14.71 -3.31
N GLU A 267 -9.17 15.37 -2.24
CA GLU A 267 -10.06 16.11 -1.35
C GLU A 267 -10.80 17.23 -2.09
N THR A 268 -10.07 17.99 -2.91
CA THR A 268 -10.64 19.08 -3.72
C THR A 268 -11.66 18.55 -4.74
N LEU A 269 -11.33 17.45 -5.43
CA LEU A 269 -12.24 16.82 -6.39
C LEU A 269 -13.49 16.27 -5.70
N CYS A 270 -13.36 15.62 -4.54
CA CYS A 270 -14.48 15.08 -3.78
C CYS A 270 -15.45 16.19 -3.38
N PHE A 271 -14.96 17.32 -2.85
CA PHE A 271 -15.82 18.45 -2.50
C PHE A 271 -16.53 19.06 -3.72
N ASN A 272 -15.83 19.19 -4.85
CA ASN A 272 -16.45 19.66 -6.09
C ASN A 272 -17.58 18.72 -6.56
N VAL A 273 -17.34 17.41 -6.54
CA VAL A 273 -18.34 16.40 -6.91
C VAL A 273 -19.55 16.43 -5.98
N LEU A 274 -19.33 16.51 -4.67
CA LEU A 274 -20.39 16.63 -3.67
C LEU A 274 -21.24 17.88 -3.90
N GLN A 275 -20.61 19.03 -4.18
CA GLN A 275 -21.31 20.28 -4.48
C GLN A 275 -22.15 20.16 -5.77
N LEU A 276 -21.60 19.57 -6.84
CA LEU A 276 -22.33 19.33 -8.08
C LEU A 276 -23.51 18.37 -7.91
N ALA A 277 -23.36 17.35 -7.06
CA ALA A 277 -24.42 16.40 -6.75
C ALA A 277 -25.57 17.06 -5.96
N GLN A 278 -25.26 17.92 -4.99
CA GLN A 278 -26.25 18.67 -4.21
C GLN A 278 -27.01 19.70 -5.04
N ASN A 279 -26.33 20.44 -5.93
CA ASN A 279 -26.98 21.46 -6.76
C ASN A 279 -28.05 20.89 -7.71
N ARG A 280 -27.94 19.61 -8.10
CA ARG A 280 -28.95 18.93 -8.93
C ARG A 280 -30.16 18.47 -8.12
N SER A 281 -30.00 18.12 -6.84
CA SER A 281 -31.12 17.75 -5.97
C SER A 281 -31.98 18.97 -5.63
N VAL A 282 -31.37 20.14 -5.44
CA VAL A 282 -32.08 21.42 -5.23
C VAL A 282 -32.84 21.84 -6.49
N ARG A 283 -32.21 21.80 -7.69
CA ARG A 283 -32.90 22.14 -8.95
C ARG A 283 -34.07 21.21 -9.27
N ARG A 284 -34.02 19.93 -8.87
CA ARG A 284 -35.16 19.01 -9.01
C ARG A 284 -36.28 19.30 -8.01
N ARG A 285 -35.97 19.76 -6.79
CA ARG A 285 -36.98 20.17 -5.80
C ARG A 285 -37.65 21.51 -6.15
N SER A 286 -36.93 22.46 -6.75
CA SER A 286 -37.53 23.71 -7.25
C SER A 286 -38.36 23.54 -8.53
N GLY A 287 -38.26 22.39 -9.21
CA GLY A 287 -39.09 22.07 -10.38
C GLY A 287 -40.46 21.45 -10.06
N SER A 288 -40.79 21.25 -8.77
CA SER A 288 -42.06 20.68 -8.31
C SER A 288 -42.88 21.68 -7.49
N SER A 289 -42.89 22.94 -7.91
CA SER A 289 -43.96 23.87 -7.57
C SER A 289 -44.78 24.12 -8.85
N ARG A 290 -45.54 23.12 -9.29
CA ARG A 290 -46.75 23.42 -10.06
C ARG A 290 -47.69 24.12 -9.09
N SER A 291 -47.74 25.44 -9.17
CA SER A 291 -48.78 26.24 -8.54
C SER A 291 -50.12 25.81 -9.12
N SER A 292 -50.85 24.96 -8.39
CA SER A 292 -52.30 24.91 -8.55
C SER A 292 -52.84 26.17 -7.88
N PHE A 293 -53.00 27.22 -8.68
CA PHE A 293 -53.79 28.39 -8.32
C PHE A 293 -55.22 27.90 -8.02
N SER A 294 -55.68 28.07 -6.78
CA SER A 294 -57.10 28.26 -6.48
C SER A 294 -57.28 29.69 -6.00
N PRO A 295 -58.17 30.49 -6.62
CA PRO A 295 -58.43 31.85 -6.17
C PRO A 295 -59.40 31.82 -4.98
N ASN A 296 -59.06 32.56 -3.93
CA ASN A 296 -59.94 33.32 -3.03
C ASN A 296 -59.50 33.23 -1.57
N SER A 297 -58.86 34.29 -1.08
CA SER A 297 -59.45 35.09 0.01
C SER A 297 -58.60 36.34 0.23
N VAL A 298 -59.25 37.47 0.01
CA VAL A 298 -58.86 38.83 0.33
C VAL A 298 -58.65 38.97 1.84
N VAL A 299 -57.47 39.40 2.30
CA VAL A 299 -57.33 40.29 3.47
C VAL A 299 -56.10 41.20 3.25
N MET A 300 -56.35 42.51 3.36
CA MET A 300 -55.36 43.60 3.36
C MET A 300 -54.35 43.45 4.52
N VAL A 301 -53.16 44.07 4.50
CA VAL A 301 -52.92 45.43 5.02
C VAL A 301 -51.61 46.01 4.45
N LYS A 302 -51.69 47.32 4.20
CA LYS A 302 -50.78 48.26 3.56
C LYS A 302 -49.51 48.63 4.33
N SER A 303 -48.48 48.98 3.54
CA SER A 303 -47.53 50.12 3.61
C SER A 303 -46.57 50.27 4.81
N ILE A 304 -45.29 50.64 4.63
CA ILE A 304 -44.76 51.99 4.25
C ILE A 304 -43.27 51.80 3.78
N LEU A 305 -42.87 52.00 2.51
CA LEU A 305 -42.29 53.22 1.89
C LEU A 305 -41.19 53.93 2.73
N LYS A 306 -39.89 53.88 2.40
CA LYS A 306 -39.11 54.78 1.49
C LYS A 306 -37.63 54.70 1.96
N GLY A 307 -36.59 54.87 1.16
CA GLY A 307 -36.51 55.30 -0.24
C GLY A 307 -35.16 54.98 -0.87
N SER A 308 -35.20 54.88 -2.20
CA SER A 308 -34.09 55.09 -3.14
C SER A 308 -34.21 56.54 -3.65
N PRO A 309 -33.15 57.22 -4.13
CA PRO A 309 -32.75 57.12 -5.55
C PRO A 309 -31.21 57.28 -5.73
N GLN A 310 -30.50 57.13 -6.86
CA GLN A 310 -30.77 56.97 -8.29
C GLN A 310 -29.44 56.58 -8.99
N SER A 311 -29.53 55.75 -10.03
CA SER A 311 -28.58 55.56 -11.17
C SER A 311 -28.52 56.87 -12.03
N PRO A 312 -27.74 57.07 -13.14
CA PRO A 312 -27.20 56.07 -14.09
C PRO A 312 -25.91 56.42 -14.90
N ARG A 313 -25.38 55.43 -15.65
CA ARG A 313 -25.22 55.50 -17.13
C ARG A 313 -24.46 54.29 -17.71
N GLU A 314 -25.06 53.74 -18.77
CA GLU A 314 -24.52 52.80 -19.75
C GLU A 314 -23.52 53.50 -20.68
N VAL A 315 -22.74 52.73 -21.47
CA VAL A 315 -22.70 52.75 -22.96
C VAL A 315 -21.46 52.03 -23.52
N GLU A 316 -21.73 51.07 -24.42
CA GLU A 316 -21.02 50.59 -25.63
C GLU A 316 -19.68 49.78 -25.62
N ASP A 317 -19.80 48.58 -26.19
CA ASP A 317 -18.84 47.80 -27.01
C ASP A 317 -18.60 48.49 -28.39
N PRO A 318 -17.47 48.29 -29.13
CA PRO A 318 -17.32 47.06 -29.94
C PRO A 318 -15.91 46.56 -30.31
N ALA A 319 -15.86 45.24 -30.59
CA ALA A 319 -15.21 44.49 -31.68
C ALA A 319 -13.73 44.72 -32.10
N GLU A 320 -12.91 43.65 -32.04
CA GLU A 320 -12.35 42.88 -33.18
C GLU A 320 -11.18 41.98 -32.71
N SER A 321 -11.32 40.65 -32.81
CA SER A 321 -10.79 39.81 -33.89
C SER A 321 -9.26 39.70 -33.96
N ARG A 322 -8.72 38.58 -33.45
CA ARG A 322 -7.74 37.74 -34.18
C ARG A 322 -7.67 36.33 -33.61
N ARG A 323 -8.01 35.39 -34.51
CA ARG A 323 -7.63 33.97 -34.62
C ARG A 323 -6.15 33.78 -34.20
N SER A 324 -5.61 32.67 -33.71
CA SER A 324 -5.91 31.22 -33.76
C SER A 324 -4.70 30.54 -33.12
N ALA A 325 -4.87 29.36 -32.50
CA ALA A 325 -4.02 28.16 -32.65
C ALA A 325 -4.07 27.29 -31.39
N SER A 326 -4.64 26.09 -31.56
CA SER A 326 -4.55 24.94 -30.67
C SER A 326 -3.09 24.50 -30.45
N PRO A 327 -2.72 23.94 -29.30
CA PRO A 327 -1.54 23.10 -29.22
C PRO A 327 -1.92 21.63 -29.42
N GLU A 328 -1.51 21.08 -30.55
CA GLU A 328 -1.47 19.64 -30.81
C GLU A 328 -0.42 18.95 -29.93
N PHE A 329 -0.82 17.79 -29.43
CA PHE A 329 0.02 16.78 -28.80
C PHE A 329 0.96 16.17 -29.85
N VAL A 330 2.28 16.29 -29.66
CA VAL A 330 3.25 15.39 -30.32
C VAL A 330 4.31 14.98 -29.31
N ALA A 331 4.28 13.70 -28.96
CA ALA A 331 5.36 13.01 -28.26
C ALA A 331 6.54 12.84 -29.23
N SER A 332 7.74 13.20 -28.82
CA SER A 332 8.98 12.80 -29.50
C SER A 332 10.08 12.61 -28.47
N ALA A 333 10.49 11.36 -28.31
CA ALA A 333 11.68 10.97 -27.56
C ALA A 333 12.96 11.35 -28.35
N PRO A 334 14.07 11.69 -27.69
CA PRO A 334 15.31 12.07 -28.37
C PRO A 334 16.05 10.84 -28.90
N PRO A 335 16.79 10.97 -30.03
CA PRO A 335 17.64 9.92 -30.55
C PRO A 335 18.97 9.90 -29.77
N VAL A 336 19.43 8.72 -29.35
CA VAL A 336 20.80 8.52 -28.86
C VAL A 336 21.50 7.51 -29.75
N PRO A 337 22.62 7.89 -30.38
CA PRO A 337 23.65 6.92 -30.72
C PRO A 337 24.95 7.32 -30.00
N ASN A 338 25.43 6.48 -29.09
CA ASN A 338 26.85 6.48 -28.75
C ASN A 338 27.34 5.03 -28.63
N PRO A 339 28.18 4.55 -29.57
CA PRO A 339 28.67 3.19 -29.63
C PRO A 339 30.06 3.10 -29.00
N LEU A 340 30.14 2.94 -27.67
CA LEU A 340 31.45 2.76 -27.00
C LEU A 340 31.50 1.64 -25.96
N LEU A 341 30.53 0.72 -25.94
CA LEU A 341 30.55 -0.44 -25.02
C LEU A 341 30.13 -1.75 -25.68
N LYS A 342 30.53 -1.97 -26.94
CA LYS A 342 30.38 -3.25 -27.63
C LYS A 342 31.68 -4.04 -27.46
N GLY A 343 31.71 -5.01 -26.54
CA GLY A 343 32.90 -5.87 -26.39
C GLY A 343 33.14 -6.56 -25.04
N LEU A 344 32.25 -6.48 -24.05
CA LEU A 344 32.38 -7.27 -22.82
C LEU A 344 31.54 -8.57 -22.91
N PRO A 345 32.11 -9.75 -22.61
CA PRO A 345 31.38 -11.00 -22.65
C PRO A 345 30.33 -11.04 -21.52
N GLY A 346 29.08 -11.42 -21.85
CA GLY A 346 28.02 -11.70 -20.86
C GLY A 346 26.71 -10.91 -20.99
N ARG A 347 26.42 -10.24 -22.11
CA ARG A 347 25.16 -9.47 -22.28
C ARG A 347 24.48 -9.63 -23.64
N GLU A 348 24.22 -10.87 -24.04
CA GLU A 348 23.41 -11.18 -25.21
C GLU A 348 22.04 -11.71 -24.76
N VAL A 349 21.18 -10.81 -24.31
CA VAL A 349 19.75 -11.12 -24.21
C VAL A 349 19.13 -10.64 -25.51
N SER A 350 18.98 -11.57 -26.45
CA SER A 350 18.22 -11.36 -27.68
C SER A 350 16.77 -10.98 -27.33
N PRO A 351 16.11 -10.14 -28.15
CA PRO A 351 14.70 -9.84 -27.96
C PRO A 351 13.92 -11.14 -28.16
N SER A 352 13.27 -11.62 -27.09
CA SER A 352 12.32 -12.70 -27.18
C SER A 352 11.20 -12.28 -28.13
N LYS A 353 11.08 -12.99 -29.26
CA LYS A 353 9.89 -12.99 -30.10
C LYS A 353 8.70 -13.35 -29.21
N THR A 354 7.86 -12.37 -28.90
CA THR A 354 6.57 -12.63 -28.30
C THR A 354 5.71 -13.34 -29.33
N ASP A 355 5.39 -14.61 -29.07
CA ASP A 355 4.41 -15.36 -29.84
C ASP A 355 3.02 -14.76 -29.62
N GLY A 356 2.58 -13.94 -30.57
CA GLY A 356 1.27 -13.29 -30.55
C GLY A 356 0.09 -14.25 -30.67
N ALA A 357 0.32 -15.56 -30.91
CA ALA A 357 -0.74 -16.56 -31.01
C ALA A 357 -1.20 -17.11 -29.65
N ALA A 358 -0.50 -16.79 -28.54
CA ALA A 358 -0.89 -17.24 -27.20
C ALA A 358 -2.01 -16.41 -26.54
N PHE A 359 -2.48 -15.33 -27.18
CA PHE A 359 -3.51 -14.43 -26.62
C PHE A 359 -4.82 -14.37 -27.42
N ALA A 360 -4.99 -15.19 -28.46
CA ALA A 360 -6.25 -15.28 -29.18
C ALA A 360 -7.06 -16.49 -28.69
N PHE A 361 -7.77 -16.31 -27.58
CA PHE A 361 -8.94 -17.15 -27.27
C PHE A 361 -10.18 -16.44 -27.84
N ASP A 362 -10.88 -17.16 -28.71
CA ASP A 362 -12.19 -16.90 -29.30
C ASP A 362 -12.33 -15.77 -30.33
N ASP A 363 -11.80 -16.01 -31.54
CA ASP A 363 -12.37 -15.45 -32.78
C ASP A 363 -12.51 -16.58 -33.82
N PRO A 364 -13.74 -16.96 -34.23
CA PRO A 364 -13.97 -18.01 -35.22
C PRO A 364 -13.63 -17.58 -36.67
N SER A 365 -13.16 -16.35 -36.91
CA SER A 365 -12.88 -15.84 -38.26
C SER A 365 -11.40 -15.93 -38.70
N ALA A 366 -10.48 -16.41 -37.86
CA ALA A 366 -9.05 -16.44 -38.20
C ALA A 366 -8.66 -17.63 -39.12
N PRO A 367 -7.81 -17.41 -40.15
CA PRO A 367 -7.48 -18.42 -41.15
C PRO A 367 -6.55 -19.50 -40.58
N LYS A 368 -6.94 -20.77 -40.75
CA LYS A 368 -6.18 -21.95 -40.29
C LYS A 368 -4.94 -22.15 -41.16
N LEU A 369 -3.76 -21.83 -40.65
CA LEU A 369 -2.49 -22.24 -41.26
C LEU A 369 -2.23 -23.73 -40.97
N ARG A 370 -2.34 -24.55 -42.02
CA ARG A 370 -1.77 -25.90 -42.05
C ARG A 370 -0.25 -25.79 -42.02
N VAL A 371 0.40 -26.43 -41.06
CA VAL A 371 1.84 -26.68 -41.12
C VAL A 371 2.02 -28.19 -41.29
N GLU A 372 2.33 -28.57 -42.53
CA GLU A 372 2.88 -29.86 -42.88
C GLU A 372 4.39 -29.90 -42.57
N HIS A 373 4.90 -31.10 -42.30
CA HIS A 373 6.30 -31.51 -42.16
C HIS A 373 7.01 -31.38 -40.80
N THR A 374 6.75 -32.41 -39.99
CA THR A 374 7.69 -33.39 -39.42
C THR A 374 9.20 -33.08 -39.35
N SER A 375 9.75 -33.50 -38.19
CA SER A 375 11.13 -33.97 -37.93
C SER A 375 12.16 -32.94 -37.45
N THR A 376 12.05 -32.57 -36.17
CA THR A 376 13.20 -32.54 -35.21
C THR A 376 12.69 -32.17 -33.81
N LEU A 377 11.90 -33.07 -33.20
CA LEU A 377 11.64 -32.98 -31.76
C LEU A 377 12.91 -33.37 -31.01
N SER A 378 13.54 -32.39 -30.37
CA SER A 378 14.65 -32.61 -29.45
C SER A 378 14.24 -33.63 -28.38
N LYS A 379 14.99 -34.74 -28.27
CA LYS A 379 14.83 -35.75 -27.22
C LYS A 379 15.20 -35.14 -25.86
N THR A 380 14.25 -34.46 -25.24
CA THR A 380 14.29 -34.04 -23.83
C THR A 380 13.65 -35.15 -23.00
N ILE A 381 14.41 -35.68 -22.05
CA ILE A 381 13.95 -36.68 -21.09
C ILE A 381 13.40 -35.90 -19.89
N PHE A 382 12.28 -36.33 -19.32
CA PHE A 382 11.66 -35.65 -18.17
C PHE A 382 11.68 -36.59 -16.95
N ASP A 383 11.98 -36.04 -15.78
CA ASP A 383 11.81 -36.72 -14.50
C ASP A 383 10.42 -36.38 -13.93
N GLN A 384 9.70 -37.39 -13.44
CA GLN A 384 8.37 -37.22 -12.86
C GLN A 384 8.47 -36.93 -11.36
N HIS A 385 7.76 -35.91 -10.88
CA HIS A 385 7.72 -35.56 -9.46
C HIS A 385 7.16 -36.73 -8.62
N PRO A 386 7.72 -37.05 -7.43
CA PRO A 386 7.30 -38.23 -6.64
C PRO A 386 5.80 -38.28 -6.34
N LEU A 387 5.18 -37.13 -6.07
CA LEU A 387 3.74 -36.99 -5.81
C LEU A 387 2.85 -37.30 -7.03
N ALA A 388 3.41 -37.33 -8.25
CA ALA A 388 2.66 -37.57 -9.47
C ALA A 388 2.47 -39.06 -9.80
N LYS A 389 3.06 -39.97 -9.01
CA LYS A 389 2.88 -41.42 -9.15
C LYS A 389 1.53 -41.88 -8.61
N ASP A 390 1.05 -41.23 -7.55
CA ASP A 390 -0.20 -41.59 -6.86
C ASP A 390 -1.42 -40.83 -7.43
N LEU A 391 -1.17 -39.86 -8.30
CA LEU A 391 -2.19 -39.09 -9.01
C LEU A 391 -2.41 -39.73 -10.39
N ASN A 392 -3.53 -40.42 -10.57
CA ASN A 392 -4.02 -40.99 -11.83
C ASN A 392 -4.42 -39.87 -12.82
N LEU A 393 -3.47 -39.00 -13.18
CA LEU A 393 -3.63 -37.89 -14.09
C LEU A 393 -2.91 -38.15 -15.41
N ASP A 394 -3.45 -37.60 -16.48
CA ASP A 394 -2.87 -37.73 -17.81
C ASP A 394 -1.62 -36.86 -17.99
N SER A 395 -0.77 -37.22 -18.94
CA SER A 395 0.55 -36.59 -19.16
C SER A 395 0.46 -35.08 -19.42
N ARG A 396 -0.61 -34.63 -20.07
CA ARG A 396 -0.88 -33.21 -20.34
C ARG A 396 -1.21 -32.43 -19.06
N GLU A 397 -1.97 -33.02 -18.16
CA GLU A 397 -2.36 -32.41 -16.88
C GLU A 397 -1.16 -32.34 -15.93
N LYS A 398 -0.34 -33.40 -15.91
CA LYS A 398 0.93 -33.43 -15.19
C LYS A 398 1.88 -32.33 -15.65
N ALA A 399 1.93 -32.03 -16.95
CA ALA A 399 2.73 -30.93 -17.49
C ALA A 399 2.18 -29.55 -17.11
N GLN A 400 0.86 -29.34 -17.18
CA GLN A 400 0.23 -28.07 -16.78
C GLN A 400 0.42 -27.77 -15.29
N LEU A 401 0.43 -28.81 -14.45
CA LEU A 401 0.65 -28.70 -13.01
C LEU A 401 2.14 -28.66 -12.61
N GLY A 402 3.06 -28.67 -13.57
CA GLY A 402 4.50 -28.61 -13.30
C GLY A 402 5.08 -29.88 -12.66
N LEU A 403 4.40 -31.01 -12.78
CA LEU A 403 4.78 -32.30 -12.18
C LEU A 403 5.74 -33.13 -13.05
N LEU A 404 6.09 -32.62 -14.24
CA LEU A 404 7.10 -33.18 -15.14
C LEU A 404 8.24 -32.17 -15.28
N LEU A 405 9.43 -32.53 -14.79
CA LEU A 405 10.60 -31.66 -14.79
C LEU A 405 11.57 -32.09 -15.90
N PRO A 406 12.04 -31.17 -16.75
CA PRO A 406 13.00 -31.51 -17.80
C PRO A 406 14.35 -31.90 -17.18
N LYS A 407 14.86 -33.08 -17.56
CA LYS A 407 16.13 -33.60 -17.09
C LYS A 407 17.28 -32.87 -17.76
N GLN A 408 18.12 -32.20 -16.98
CA GLN A 408 19.37 -31.64 -17.50
C GLN A 408 20.28 -32.77 -17.99
N LYS A 409 20.68 -32.75 -19.25
CA LYS A 409 21.73 -33.62 -19.75
C LYS A 409 23.05 -33.18 -19.12
N ASN A 410 23.67 -34.05 -18.33
CA ASN A 410 25.04 -33.86 -17.87
C ASN A 410 25.98 -33.87 -19.07
N CYS A 411 26.32 -32.70 -19.59
CA CYS A 411 27.47 -32.53 -20.48
C CYS A 411 28.72 -32.41 -19.60
N ARG A 412 29.23 -33.53 -19.10
CA ARG A 412 30.65 -33.64 -18.73
C ARG A 412 31.37 -34.38 -19.84
N LYS A 413 32.34 -33.71 -20.46
CA LYS A 413 33.53 -34.34 -21.04
C LYS A 413 34.74 -33.56 -20.51
N PHE A 414 35.77 -34.32 -20.16
CA PHE A 414 37.01 -33.90 -19.52
C PHE A 414 37.73 -32.78 -20.25
#